data_AF-A0A6A3ZZX9-F1
#
_entry.id   AF-A0A6A3ZZX9-F1
#
_cell.length_a   1.000
_cell.length_b   1.000
_cell.length_c   1.000
_cell.angle_alpha   90.00
_cell.angle_beta   90.00
_cell.angle_gamma   90.00
#
_symmetry.space_group_name_H-M   'P 1'
#
loop_
_entity.id
_entity.type
_entity.pdbx_description
1 polymer ?
#
loop_
_entity_poly.entity_id
_entity_poly.type
_entity_poly.pdbx_seq_one_letter_code
_entity_poly.pdbx_strand_id
1 'polypeptide(L)'
;MKAPDEEGEEMKPPAPLPQLTTSLDHQFGILELDRLLQEDPVLMALDARTSLRLHGPISIPRIDEMYTTLEAVRMFLTLLEKSGLGVRTRDLSALASFDVDVVTNTIRRLFHTG
;
A
#
# COMPACT_ATOMS: atom_id res chain seq x y z
N MET A 1 -7.36 13.63 64.81
CA MET A 1 -6.74 13.76 63.48
C MET A 1 -6.31 12.38 63.01
N LYS A 2 -6.81 11.92 61.86
CA LYS A 2 -6.22 10.87 61.04
C LYS A 2 -6.49 11.27 59.59
N ALA A 3 -5.44 11.45 58.81
CA ALA A 3 -5.53 11.74 57.38
C ALA A 3 -5.95 10.47 56.62
N PRO A 4 -6.72 10.57 55.52
CA PRO A 4 -6.92 9.43 54.65
C PRO A 4 -5.70 9.29 53.72
N ASP A 5 -5.20 8.07 53.63
CA ASP A 5 -4.15 7.66 52.70
C ASP A 5 -4.63 7.87 51.26
N GLU A 6 -3.94 8.74 50.53
CA GLU A 6 -4.08 8.88 49.08
C GLU A 6 -3.38 7.67 48.43
N GLU A 7 -4.16 6.63 48.12
CA GLU A 7 -3.72 5.58 47.21
C GLU A 7 -3.48 6.22 45.84
N GLY A 8 -2.20 6.36 45.48
CA GLY A 8 -1.78 6.81 44.17
C GLY A 8 -2.29 5.84 43.10
N GLU A 9 -3.36 6.23 42.42
CA GLU A 9 -3.78 5.60 41.17
C GLU A 9 -2.59 5.69 40.19
N GLU A 10 -1.94 4.55 39.94
CA GLU A 10 -1.07 4.39 38.79
C GLU A 10 -1.89 4.79 37.55
N MET A 11 -1.61 5.99 37.02
CA MET A 11 -2.19 6.48 35.78
C MET A 11 -1.77 5.52 34.66
N LYS A 12 -2.63 4.54 34.39
CA LYS A 12 -2.54 3.70 33.22
C LYS A 12 -2.52 4.65 32.01
N PRO A 13 -1.52 4.54 31.12
CA PRO A 13 -1.43 5.45 29.98
C PRO A 13 -2.75 5.40 29.21
N PRO A 14 -3.31 6.55 28.81
CA PRO A 14 -4.59 6.59 28.13
C PRO A 14 -4.50 5.72 26.88
N ALA A 15 -5.48 4.83 26.71
CA ALA A 15 -5.55 4.00 25.52
C ALA A 15 -5.56 4.91 24.27
N PRO A 16 -4.81 4.57 23.21
CA PRO A 16 -4.82 5.35 21.98
C PRO A 16 -6.26 5.50 21.49
N LEU A 17 -6.66 6.73 21.16
CA LEU A 17 -8.00 6.98 20.62
C LEU A 17 -8.09 6.29 19.24
N PRO A 18 -8.97 5.28 19.06
CA PRO A 18 -9.00 4.46 17.83
C PRO A 18 -9.23 5.29 16.55
N GLN A 19 -9.92 6.42 16.68
CA GLN A 19 -10.21 7.32 15.57
C GLN A 19 -8.96 8.09 15.11
N LEU A 20 -8.06 8.45 16.04
CA LEU A 20 -6.79 9.10 15.71
C LEU A 20 -5.83 8.11 15.04
N THR A 21 -5.78 6.86 15.51
CA THR A 21 -4.90 5.83 14.91
C THR A 21 -5.34 5.52 13.48
N THR A 22 -6.63 5.26 13.24
CA THR A 22 -7.14 5.00 11.88
C THR A 22 -6.94 6.19 10.94
N SER A 23 -7.09 7.43 11.43
CA SER A 23 -6.84 8.63 10.61
C SER A 23 -5.37 8.82 10.27
N LEU A 24 -4.45 8.51 11.19
CA LEU A 24 -3.02 8.60 10.95
C LEU A 24 -2.56 7.49 10.00
N ASP A 25 -3.01 6.26 10.20
CA ASP A 25 -2.70 5.12 9.33
C ASP A 25 -3.13 5.39 7.89
N HIS A 26 -4.31 5.99 7.71
CA HIS A 26 -4.80 6.41 6.40
C HIS A 26 -3.93 7.50 5.77
N GLN A 27 -3.49 8.51 6.55
CA GLN A 27 -2.61 9.57 6.04
C GLN A 27 -1.21 9.03 5.66
N PHE A 28 -0.64 8.15 6.48
CA PHE A 28 0.62 7.48 6.16
C PHE A 28 0.49 6.61 4.92
N GLY A 29 -0.62 5.87 4.78
CA GLY A 29 -0.90 5.08 3.59
C GLY A 29 -0.96 5.92 2.30
N ILE A 30 -1.54 7.12 2.35
CA ILE A 30 -1.57 8.04 1.20
C ILE A 30 -0.17 8.56 0.86
N LEU A 31 0.62 8.95 1.86
CA LEU A 31 1.98 9.45 1.64
C LEU A 31 2.90 8.37 1.09
N GLU A 32 2.82 7.15 1.62
CA GLU A 32 3.60 6.02 1.12
C GLU A 32 3.16 5.62 -0.29
N LEU A 33 1.86 5.68 -0.59
CA LEU A 33 1.36 5.46 -1.95
C LEU A 33 1.91 6.52 -2.93
N ASP A 34 1.86 7.81 -2.58
CA ASP A 34 2.40 8.87 -3.43
C ASP A 34 3.91 8.69 -3.66
N ARG A 35 4.64 8.33 -2.60
CA ARG A 35 6.05 7.99 -2.68
C ARG A 35 6.31 6.82 -3.62
N LEU A 36 5.57 5.72 -3.49
CA LEU A 36 5.69 4.55 -4.37
C LEU A 36 5.43 4.90 -5.83
N LEU A 37 4.39 5.70 -6.11
CA LEU A 37 4.06 6.12 -7.47
C LEU A 37 5.17 6.96 -8.12
N GLN A 38 5.95 7.70 -7.32
CA GLN A 38 7.03 8.56 -7.80
C GLN A 38 8.39 7.86 -7.86
N GLU A 39 8.65 6.88 -7.00
CA GLU A 39 9.98 6.27 -6.82
C GLU A 39 10.08 4.85 -7.38
N ASP A 40 8.98 4.11 -7.50
CA ASP A 40 9.03 2.72 -7.94
C ASP A 40 9.17 2.62 -9.47
N PRO A 41 10.23 1.97 -10.00
CA PRO A 41 10.53 1.97 -11.42
C PRO A 41 9.45 1.27 -12.27
N VAL A 42 8.75 0.28 -11.72
CA VAL A 42 7.67 -0.41 -12.44
C VAL A 42 6.43 0.48 -12.51
N LEU A 43 6.09 1.19 -11.43
CA LEU A 43 5.01 2.18 -11.41
C LEU A 43 5.31 3.37 -12.33
N MET A 44 6.55 3.85 -12.36
CA MET A 44 6.99 4.91 -13.27
C MET A 44 6.89 4.48 -14.74
N ALA A 45 7.28 3.25 -15.10
CA ALA A 45 7.15 2.72 -16.45
C ALA A 45 5.67 2.60 -16.91
N LEU A 46 4.75 2.51 -15.96
CA LEU A 46 3.30 2.52 -16.17
C LEU A 46 2.68 3.93 -16.15
N ASP A 47 3.44 4.97 -15.82
CA ASP A 47 2.89 6.29 -15.45
C ASP A 47 1.64 6.12 -14.55
N ALA A 48 1.80 5.30 -13.51
CA ALA A 48 0.74 4.96 -12.59
C ALA A 48 0.43 6.17 -11.69
N ARG A 49 -0.86 6.41 -11.45
CA ARG A 49 -1.33 7.56 -10.65
C ARG A 49 -2.55 7.21 -9.83
N THR A 50 -2.77 7.94 -8.76
CA THR A 50 -4.06 7.94 -8.06
C THR A 50 -5.15 8.45 -8.99
N SER A 51 -6.20 7.65 -9.20
CA SER A 51 -7.46 8.24 -9.68
C SER A 51 -8.14 8.92 -8.49
N LEU A 52 -9.05 9.86 -8.77
CA LEU A 52 -9.70 10.70 -7.76
C LEU A 52 -10.37 9.93 -6.60
N ARG A 53 -10.59 8.61 -6.73
CA ARG A 53 -11.04 7.75 -5.64
C ARG A 53 -10.37 6.38 -5.72
N LEU A 54 -9.62 6.03 -4.68
CA LEU A 54 -9.22 4.64 -4.46
C LEU A 54 -10.48 3.81 -4.19
N HIS A 55 -10.48 2.61 -4.78
CA HIS A 55 -11.53 1.66 -4.53
C HIS A 55 -11.28 1.01 -3.15
N GLY A 56 -12.34 0.49 -2.53
CA GLY A 56 -12.24 -0.22 -1.27
C GLY A 56 -11.39 -1.51 -1.36
N PRO A 57 -11.46 -2.38 -0.34
CA PRO A 57 -10.68 -3.61 -0.31
C PRO A 57 -10.81 -4.44 -1.59
N ILE A 58 -9.69 -4.94 -2.11
CA ILE A 58 -9.64 -5.78 -3.31
C ILE A 58 -9.12 -7.18 -2.99
N SER A 59 -9.64 -8.19 -3.67
CA SER A 59 -9.08 -9.55 -3.58
C SER A 59 -7.78 -9.64 -4.36
N ILE A 60 -6.70 -9.99 -3.67
CA ILE A 60 -5.36 -10.14 -4.25
C ILE A 60 -5.11 -11.64 -4.49
N PRO A 61 -4.86 -12.06 -5.73
CA PRO A 61 -4.49 -13.44 -6.05
C PRO A 61 -3.07 -13.76 -5.57
N ARG A 62 -2.73 -15.06 -5.50
CA ARG A 62 -1.41 -15.52 -5.06
C ARG A 62 -0.32 -15.03 -6.01
N ILE A 63 0.57 -14.20 -5.49
CA ILE A 63 1.65 -13.56 -6.27
C ILE A 63 2.79 -14.56 -6.54
N ASP A 64 2.98 -15.54 -5.67
CA ASP A 64 4.08 -16.52 -5.74
C ASP A 64 3.93 -17.56 -6.88
N GLU A 65 2.82 -17.53 -7.61
CA GLU A 65 2.53 -18.46 -8.71
C GLU A 65 2.89 -17.86 -10.10
N MET A 66 3.58 -16.71 -10.15
CA MET A 66 3.98 -16.06 -11.40
C MET A 66 5.37 -16.48 -11.84
N TYR A 67 5.47 -17.02 -13.05
CA TYR A 67 6.73 -17.55 -13.59
C TYR A 67 7.32 -16.65 -14.69
N THR A 68 6.55 -15.67 -15.17
CA THR A 68 6.99 -14.74 -16.23
C THR A 68 6.68 -13.29 -15.91
N THR A 69 7.52 -12.37 -16.40
CA THR A 69 7.29 -10.92 -16.31
C THR A 69 5.95 -10.51 -16.93
N LEU A 70 5.55 -11.15 -18.05
CA LEU A 70 4.27 -10.85 -18.71
C LEU A 70 3.06 -11.20 -17.83
N GLU A 71 3.08 -12.36 -17.16
CA GLU A 71 2.04 -12.73 -16.20
C GLU A 71 1.97 -11.74 -15.04
N ALA A 72 3.13 -11.36 -14.51
CA ALA A 72 3.22 -10.40 -13.41
C ALA A 72 2.68 -9.01 -13.80
N VAL A 73 3.08 -8.48 -14.96
CA VAL A 73 2.58 -7.19 -15.46
C VAL A 73 1.07 -7.24 -15.72
N ARG A 74 0.54 -8.33 -16.30
CA ARG A 74 -0.91 -8.50 -16.51
C ARG A 74 -1.68 -8.49 -15.21
N MET A 75 -1.18 -9.19 -14.20
CA MET A 75 -1.79 -9.16 -12.88
C MET A 75 -1.71 -7.76 -12.27
N PHE A 76 -0.55 -7.11 -12.37
CA PHE A 76 -0.35 -5.80 -11.78
C PHE A 76 -1.34 -4.78 -12.34
N LEU A 77 -1.49 -4.73 -13.66
CA LEU A 77 -2.47 -3.87 -14.33
C LEU A 77 -3.90 -4.13 -13.85
N THR A 78 -4.26 -5.39 -13.62
CA THR A 78 -5.58 -5.78 -13.10
C THR A 78 -5.80 -5.28 -11.67
N LEU A 79 -4.77 -5.35 -10.82
CA LEU A 79 -4.85 -4.87 -9.44
C LEU A 79 -4.89 -3.34 -9.37
N LEU A 80 -4.11 -2.65 -10.19
CA LEU A 80 -4.15 -1.19 -10.31
C LEU A 80 -5.57 -0.73 -10.69
N GLU A 81 -6.17 -1.30 -11.73
CA GLU A 81 -7.55 -0.99 -12.13
C GLU A 81 -8.56 -1.24 -11.01
N LYS A 82 -8.49 -2.43 -10.37
CA LYS A 82 -9.40 -2.77 -9.26
C LYS A 82 -9.26 -1.85 -8.07
N SER A 83 -8.06 -1.34 -7.79
CA SER A 83 -7.75 -0.42 -6.70
C SER A 83 -8.13 1.03 -6.98
N GLY A 84 -8.55 1.36 -8.20
CA GLY A 84 -8.77 2.75 -8.62
C GLY A 84 -7.47 3.51 -8.88
N LEU A 85 -6.37 2.83 -9.19
CA LEU A 85 -5.15 3.43 -9.71
C LEU A 85 -5.20 3.47 -11.23
N GLY A 86 -4.93 4.64 -11.81
CA GLY A 86 -4.88 4.83 -13.25
C GLY A 86 -3.50 4.54 -13.83
N VAL A 87 -3.46 4.05 -15.06
CA VAL A 87 -2.24 3.81 -15.84
C VAL A 87 -2.37 4.64 -17.11
N ARG A 88 -1.49 5.63 -17.31
CA ARG A 88 -1.58 6.54 -18.46
C ARG A 88 -0.83 6.05 -19.68
N THR A 89 0.30 5.40 -19.47
CA THR A 89 1.14 4.85 -20.54
C THR A 89 1.64 3.47 -20.16
N ARG A 90 2.02 2.68 -21.16
CA ARG A 90 2.72 1.42 -20.92
C ARG A 90 3.99 1.48 -21.75
N ASP A 91 5.09 1.92 -21.14
CA ASP A 91 6.39 1.76 -21.79
C ASP A 91 6.71 0.26 -21.82
N LEU A 92 6.24 -0.41 -22.87
CA LEU A 92 6.40 -1.85 -23.02
C LEU A 92 7.87 -2.26 -23.13
N SER A 93 8.74 -1.36 -23.60
CA SER A 93 10.18 -1.62 -23.68
C SER A 93 10.80 -1.60 -22.28
N ALA A 94 10.45 -0.61 -21.46
CA ALA A 94 10.88 -0.57 -20.07
C ALA A 94 10.30 -1.75 -19.27
N LEU A 95 9.01 -2.06 -19.43
CA LEU A 95 8.37 -3.18 -18.74
C LEU A 95 8.97 -4.53 -19.10
N ALA A 96 9.37 -4.73 -20.35
CA ALA A 96 10.04 -5.94 -20.80
C ALA A 96 11.47 -6.09 -20.25
N SER A 97 12.08 -5.01 -19.74
CA SER A 97 13.41 -5.05 -19.15
C SER A 97 13.43 -5.48 -17.68
N PHE A 98 12.27 -5.54 -17.02
CA PHE A 98 12.18 -5.96 -15.62
C PHE A 98 12.11 -7.48 -15.48
N ASP A 99 12.85 -8.00 -14.50
CA ASP A 99 12.68 -9.37 -14.03
C ASP A 99 11.32 -9.56 -13.33
N VAL A 100 10.80 -10.78 -13.39
CA VAL A 100 9.53 -11.15 -12.73
C VAL A 100 9.54 -10.81 -11.24
N ASP A 101 10.68 -10.95 -10.58
CA ASP A 101 10.84 -10.64 -9.15
C ASP A 101 10.68 -9.15 -8.84
N VAL A 102 11.14 -8.27 -9.75
CA VAL A 102 11.01 -6.82 -9.58
C VAL A 102 9.52 -6.43 -9.66
N VAL A 103 8.81 -6.96 -10.64
CA VAL A 103 7.38 -6.70 -10.82
C VAL A 103 6.58 -7.28 -9.65
N THR A 104 6.83 -8.52 -9.25
CA THR A 104 6.11 -9.15 -8.12
C THR A 104 6.39 -8.45 -6.80
N ASN A 105 7.62 -7.99 -6.54
CA ASN A 105 7.93 -7.18 -5.35
C ASN A 105 7.18 -5.86 -5.34
N THR A 106 7.03 -5.20 -6.50
CA THR A 106 6.21 -3.99 -6.60
C THR A 106 4.75 -4.28 -6.25
N ILE A 107 4.19 -5.36 -6.79
CA ILE A 107 2.81 -5.80 -6.45
C ILE A 107 2.69 -6.05 -4.95
N ARG A 108 3.67 -6.72 -4.33
CA ARG A 108 3.66 -7.00 -2.89
C ARG A 108 3.69 -5.71 -2.07
N ARG A 109 4.58 -4.76 -2.38
CA ARG A 109 4.67 -3.48 -1.67
C ARG A 109 3.37 -2.68 -1.73
N LEU A 110 2.67 -2.73 -2.88
CA LEU A 110 1.47 -1.92 -3.08
C LEU A 110 0.20 -2.57 -2.53
N PHE A 111 0.12 -3.90 -2.53
CA PHE A 111 -1.12 -4.61 -2.22
C PHE A 111 -1.01 -5.61 -1.07
N HIS A 112 0.18 -6.12 -0.76
CA HIS A 112 0.42 -6.97 0.40
C HIS A 112 1.10 -6.16 1.52
N THR A 113 0.29 -5.45 2.29
CA THR A 113 0.65 -5.11 3.67
C THR A 113 0.16 -6.23 4.58
N GLY A 114 1.03 -7.21 4.82
CA GLY A 114 0.85 -8.30 5.77
C GLY A 114 2.16 -8.57 6.48
#